data_AF-A0A1C0TSG6-F1
#
_entry.id   AF-A0A1C0TSG6-F1
#
_cell.length_a   1.000
_cell.length_b   1.000
_cell.length_c   1.000
_cell.angle_alpha   90.00
_cell.angle_beta   90.00
_cell.angle_gamma   90.00
#
_symmetry.space_group_name_H-M   'P 1'
#
loop_
_entity.id
_entity.type
_entity.pdbx_description
1 polymer ?
#
loop_
_entity_poly.entity_id
_entity_poly.type
_entity_poly.pdbx_seq_one_letter_code
_entity_poly.pdbx_strand_id
1 'polypeptide(L)'
;MSKSLITLVFSTVSLSFGLHISLTSAVIISCLFVLLVSYLGGVYRRTKYSLFLRKIGTSVDSSSLYAAESVMAAIPFESFTVPCRARIEGDTLLFGRVNAFRGVKVESIESLEFDCYFGHQIAKVALLPSDTGEQTAFYIPWSELLENQIELKKVD
;
A
#
# COMPACT_ATOMS: atom_id res chain seq x y z
N MET A 1 2.91 14.09 22.35
CA MET A 1 2.78 15.21 21.39
C MET A 1 3.02 14.67 19.98
N SER A 2 2.11 14.88 19.02
CA SER A 2 2.29 14.30 17.67
C SER A 2 3.49 14.94 16.96
N LYS A 3 4.23 14.17 16.16
CA LYS A 3 5.42 14.66 15.42
C LYS A 3 5.11 15.92 14.62
N SER A 4 3.93 15.97 13.99
CA SER A 4 3.44 17.12 13.23
C SER A 4 3.27 18.38 14.09
N LEU A 5 2.84 18.25 15.35
CA LEU A 5 2.65 19.37 16.26
C LEU A 5 4.00 19.96 16.70
N ILE A 6 5.00 19.09 16.94
CA ILE A 6 6.38 19.53 17.23
C ILE A 6 6.95 20.32 16.04
N THR A 7 6.80 19.81 14.81
CA THR A 7 7.26 20.49 13.59
C THR A 7 6.57 21.83 13.37
N LEU A 8 5.26 21.90 13.66
CA LEU A 8 4.48 23.14 13.53
C LEU A 8 4.97 24.20 14.52
N VAL A 9 5.14 23.84 15.79
CA VAL A 9 5.64 24.77 16.83
C VAL A 9 7.05 25.26 16.48
N PHE A 10 7.96 24.36 16.12
CA PHE A 10 9.34 24.73 15.81
C PHE A 10 9.42 25.67 14.60
N SER A 11 8.72 25.34 13.50
CA SER A 11 8.69 26.19 12.30
C SER A 11 8.05 27.56 12.58
N THR A 12 6.99 27.62 13.39
CA THR A 12 6.31 28.89 13.72
C THR A 12 7.23 29.80 14.53
N VAL A 13 7.95 29.24 15.49
CA VAL A 13 8.93 29.97 16.31
C VAL A 13 10.09 30.47 15.44
N SER A 14 10.65 29.63 14.57
CA SER A 14 11.73 30.04 13.66
C SER A 14 11.30 31.14 12.69
N LEU A 15 10.08 31.10 12.15
CA LEU A 15 9.55 32.14 11.26
C LEU A 15 9.27 33.45 12.00
N SER A 16 8.70 33.37 13.21
CA SER A 16 8.31 34.57 13.97
C SER A 16 9.52 35.27 14.59
N PHE A 17 10.44 34.51 15.19
CA PHE A 17 11.61 35.07 15.88
C PHE A 17 12.85 35.18 15.00
N GLY A 18 13.07 34.25 14.07
CA GLY A 18 14.25 34.25 13.20
C GLY A 18 14.09 35.16 11.97
N LEU A 19 12.88 35.25 11.42
CA LEU A 19 12.59 36.01 10.20
C LEU A 19 11.72 37.25 10.44
N HIS A 20 11.38 37.55 11.71
CA HIS A 20 10.54 38.68 12.11
C HIS A 20 9.20 38.76 11.35
N ILE A 21 8.67 37.61 10.92
CA ILE A 21 7.36 37.52 10.27
C ILE A 21 6.28 37.68 11.34
N SER A 22 5.17 38.36 11.02
CA SER A 22 4.05 38.47 11.95
C SER A 22 3.53 37.09 12.36
N LEU A 23 3.14 36.95 13.63
CA LEU A 23 2.74 35.66 14.21
C LEU A 23 1.65 34.96 13.38
N THR A 24 0.68 35.72 12.88
CA THR A 24 -0.41 35.20 12.02
C THR A 24 0.13 34.58 10.73
N SER A 25 1.06 35.27 10.06
CA SER A 25 1.67 34.79 8.82
C SER A 25 2.60 33.60 9.07
N ALA A 26 3.33 33.59 10.19
CA ALA A 26 4.17 32.47 10.59
C ALA A 26 3.35 31.19 10.83
N VAL A 27 2.21 31.29 11.53
CA VAL A 27 1.30 30.15 11.76
C VAL A 27 0.75 29.61 10.43
N ILE A 28 0.30 30.50 9.53
CA ILE A 28 -0.22 30.09 8.22
C ILE A 28 0.85 29.35 7.41
N ILE A 29 2.06 29.91 7.32
CA ILE A 29 3.17 29.30 6.57
C ILE A 29 3.55 27.94 7.17
N SER A 30 3.61 27.84 8.51
CA SER A 30 3.88 26.57 9.20
C SER A 30 2.80 25.51 8.93
N CYS A 31 1.53 25.89 8.93
CA CYS A 31 0.44 24.99 8.55
C CYS A 31 0.60 24.50 7.10
N LEU A 32 0.86 25.41 6.16
CA LEU A 32 1.09 25.07 4.75
C LEU A 32 2.30 24.15 4.58
N PHE A 33 3.38 24.41 5.32
CA PHE A 33 4.58 23.58 5.30
C PHE A 33 4.31 22.16 5.81
N VAL A 34 3.59 22.01 6.93
CA VAL A 34 3.22 20.69 7.47
C VAL A 34 2.32 19.94 6.48
N LEU A 35 1.37 20.62 5.84
CA LEU A 35 0.53 20.03 4.80
C LEU A 35 1.36 19.58 3.59
N LEU A 36 2.31 20.41 3.13
CA LEU A 36 3.19 20.10 2.02
C LEU A 36 4.06 18.88 2.30
N VAL A 37 4.71 18.82 3.47
CA VAL A 37 5.53 17.67 3.88
C VAL A 37 4.68 16.41 3.97
N SER A 38 3.47 16.51 4.52
CA SER A 38 2.54 15.37 4.61
C SER A 38 2.12 14.87 3.22
N TYR A 39 1.83 15.81 2.30
CA TYR A 39 1.49 15.50 0.91
C TYR A 39 2.65 14.80 0.19
N LEU A 40 3.86 15.38 0.26
CA LEU A 40 5.07 14.81 -0.35
C LEU A 40 5.40 13.42 0.22
N GLY A 41 5.26 13.24 1.54
CA GLY A 41 5.41 11.93 2.17
C GLY A 41 4.38 10.92 1.67
N GLY A 42 3.14 11.35 1.47
CA GLY A 42 2.09 10.54 0.85
C GLY A 42 2.46 10.12 -0.59
N VAL A 43 2.88 11.08 -1.43
CA VAL A 43 3.31 10.81 -2.81
C VAL A 43 4.49 9.84 -2.83
N TYR A 44 5.51 10.06 -2.01
CA TYR A 44 6.68 9.19 -1.91
C TYR A 44 6.28 7.74 -1.59
N ARG A 45 5.47 7.53 -0.55
CA ARG A 45 4.99 6.19 -0.15
C ARG A 45 4.21 5.51 -1.27
N ARG A 46 3.34 6.26 -1.96
CA ARG A 46 2.56 5.77 -3.10
C ARG A 46 3.45 5.34 -4.26
N THR A 47 4.42 6.17 -4.63
CA THR A 47 5.35 5.89 -5.73
C THR A 47 6.24 4.70 -5.41
N LYS A 48 6.82 4.64 -4.21
CA LYS A 48 7.69 3.54 -3.78
C LYS A 48 6.97 2.20 -3.83
N TYR A 49 5.76 2.13 -3.27
CA TYR A 49 4.97 0.91 -3.30
C TYR A 49 4.53 0.53 -4.73
N SER A 50 4.19 1.52 -5.57
CA SER A 50 3.84 1.24 -6.97
C SER A 50 5.03 0.67 -7.75
N LEU A 51 6.25 1.19 -7.52
CA LEU A 51 7.49 0.68 -8.11
C LEU A 51 7.79 -0.75 -7.65
N PHE A 52 7.59 -1.04 -6.36
CA PHE A 52 7.66 -2.40 -5.84
C PHE A 52 6.69 -3.33 -6.55
N LEU A 53 5.41 -2.95 -6.67
CA LEU A 53 4.42 -3.75 -7.39
C LEU A 53 4.79 -3.96 -8.86
N ARG A 54 5.47 -3.01 -9.53
CA ARG A 54 5.89 -3.19 -10.93
C ARG A 54 6.87 -4.35 -11.15
N LYS A 55 7.54 -4.80 -10.10
CA LYS A 55 8.48 -5.92 -10.12
C LYS A 55 7.78 -7.28 -9.96
N ILE A 56 6.49 -7.29 -9.65
CA ILE A 56 5.76 -8.49 -9.28
C ILE A 56 4.66 -8.75 -10.29
N GLY A 57 4.74 -9.89 -10.97
CA GLY A 57 3.69 -10.34 -11.88
C GLY A 57 3.50 -9.45 -13.10
N THR A 58 2.36 -9.59 -13.77
CA THR A 58 2.01 -8.86 -14.99
C THR A 58 1.16 -7.64 -14.68
N SER A 59 1.20 -6.62 -15.56
CA SER A 59 0.33 -5.45 -15.43
C SER A 59 -1.10 -5.81 -15.74
N VAL A 60 -2.02 -5.37 -14.90
CA VAL A 60 -3.45 -5.61 -15.05
C VAL A 60 -4.17 -4.27 -15.16
N ASP A 61 -5.14 -4.18 -16.07
CA ASP A 61 -5.94 -2.98 -16.19
C ASP A 61 -6.87 -2.81 -14.97
N SER A 62 -7.03 -1.57 -14.53
CA SER A 62 -7.84 -1.21 -13.37
C SER A 62 -9.30 -1.67 -13.49
N SER A 63 -9.86 -1.68 -14.71
CA SER A 63 -11.23 -2.11 -15.01
C SER A 63 -11.52 -3.54 -14.53
N SER A 64 -10.58 -4.46 -14.68
CA SER A 64 -10.72 -5.87 -14.27
C SER A 64 -10.93 -6.05 -12.76
N LEU A 65 -10.32 -5.20 -11.93
CA LEU A 65 -10.39 -5.31 -10.47
C LEU A 65 -11.64 -4.66 -9.87
N TYR A 66 -12.30 -3.76 -10.62
CA TYR A 66 -13.61 -3.19 -10.24
C TYR A 66 -14.77 -3.95 -10.85
N ALA A 67 -14.51 -4.93 -11.73
CA ALA A 67 -15.56 -5.71 -12.39
C ALA A 67 -16.32 -6.64 -11.44
N ALA A 68 -15.74 -6.96 -10.27
CA ALA A 68 -16.39 -7.80 -9.28
C ALA A 68 -15.92 -7.46 -7.85
N GLU A 69 -16.48 -8.17 -6.87
CA GLU A 69 -16.17 -7.99 -5.46
C GLU A 69 -14.68 -8.28 -5.18
N SER A 70 -14.03 -7.35 -4.47
CA SER A 70 -12.60 -7.41 -4.15
C SER A 70 -12.42 -7.16 -2.65
N VAL A 71 -11.45 -7.83 -2.04
CA VAL A 71 -11.10 -7.59 -0.63
C VAL A 71 -10.17 -6.39 -0.57
N MET A 72 -10.45 -5.46 0.33
CA MET A 72 -9.61 -4.28 0.55
C MET A 72 -9.18 -4.21 2.01
N ALA A 73 -7.87 -4.13 2.25
CA ALA A 73 -7.34 -3.89 3.59
C ALA A 73 -6.05 -3.06 3.54
N ALA A 74 -5.67 -2.58 4.71
CA ALA A 74 -4.37 -1.98 4.93
C ALA A 74 -3.34 -3.10 5.17
N ILE A 75 -2.22 -3.08 4.44
CA ILE A 75 -1.15 -4.07 4.58
C ILE A 75 0.16 -3.41 5.00
N PRO A 76 1.06 -4.12 5.71
CA PRO A 76 2.38 -3.63 6.02
C PRO A 76 3.27 -3.61 4.76
N PHE A 77 4.02 -2.53 4.58
CA PHE A 77 5.07 -2.43 3.56
C PHE A 77 6.26 -1.62 4.10
N GLU A 78 7.37 -2.32 4.35
CA GLU A 78 8.54 -1.76 5.03
C GLU A 78 8.17 -1.04 6.35
N SER A 79 8.34 0.29 6.39
CA SER A 79 8.08 1.14 7.57
C SER A 79 6.74 1.87 7.52
N PHE A 80 5.89 1.60 6.52
CA PHE A 80 4.59 2.26 6.38
C PHE A 80 3.48 1.30 5.96
N THR A 81 2.25 1.76 6.12
CA THR A 81 1.05 1.01 5.77
C THR A 81 0.53 1.48 4.42
N VAL A 82 0.07 0.56 3.59
CA VAL A 82 -0.52 0.86 2.28
C VAL A 82 -1.88 0.20 2.12
N PRO A 83 -2.88 0.91 1.55
CA PRO A 83 -4.12 0.26 1.14
C PRO A 83 -3.86 -0.60 -0.08
N CYS A 84 -4.29 -1.86 0.00
CA CYS A 84 -4.19 -2.84 -1.08
C CYS A 84 -5.55 -3.49 -1.30
N ARG A 85 -5.80 -3.89 -2.55
CA ARG A 85 -6.93 -4.72 -2.94
C ARG A 85 -6.42 -6.05 -3.45
N ALA A 86 -7.18 -7.11 -3.22
CA ALA A 86 -6.95 -8.41 -3.83
C ALA A 86 -8.27 -9.05 -4.29
N ARG A 87 -8.16 -9.85 -5.36
CA ARG A 87 -9.23 -10.63 -5.97
C ARG A 87 -8.60 -11.84 -6.66
N ILE A 88 -9.33 -12.94 -6.75
CA ILE A 88 -8.94 -14.05 -7.61
C ILE A 88 -9.84 -14.04 -8.85
N GLU A 89 -9.21 -14.14 -10.02
CA GLU A 89 -9.87 -14.21 -11.32
C GLU A 89 -9.30 -15.41 -12.09
N GLY A 90 -10.10 -16.47 -12.19
CA GLY A 90 -9.69 -17.72 -12.83
C GLY A 90 -8.48 -18.34 -12.11
N ASP A 91 -7.32 -18.34 -12.77
CA ASP A 91 -6.06 -18.83 -12.20
C ASP A 91 -5.09 -17.71 -11.80
N THR A 92 -5.58 -16.47 -11.75
CA THR A 92 -4.76 -15.30 -11.46
C THR A 92 -5.19 -14.64 -10.17
N LEU A 93 -4.27 -14.52 -9.23
CA LEU A 93 -4.40 -13.64 -8.09
C LEU A 93 -4.10 -12.20 -8.55
N LEU A 94 -5.13 -11.38 -8.57
CA LEU A 94 -5.06 -9.95 -8.87
C LEU A 94 -4.91 -9.17 -7.58
N PHE A 95 -3.93 -8.28 -7.51
CA PHE A 95 -3.71 -7.46 -6.31
C PHE A 95 -3.07 -6.11 -6.61
N GLY A 96 -3.08 -5.22 -5.63
CA GLY A 96 -2.36 -3.96 -5.67
C GLY A 96 -3.25 -2.76 -5.39
N ARG A 97 -3.02 -1.66 -6.11
CA ARG A 97 -3.72 -0.39 -5.89
C ARG A 97 -4.05 0.29 -7.21
N VAL A 98 -4.88 1.34 -7.12
CA VAL A 98 -5.18 2.25 -8.24
C VAL A 98 -3.88 2.65 -8.94
N ASN A 99 -3.83 2.44 -10.26
CA ASN A 99 -2.71 2.68 -11.19
C ASN A 99 -1.47 1.76 -11.03
N ALA A 100 -1.55 0.69 -10.23
CA ALA A 100 -0.47 -0.27 -10.06
C ALA A 100 -1.00 -1.67 -9.73
N PHE A 101 -2.06 -2.12 -10.39
CA PHE A 101 -2.58 -3.47 -10.21
C PHE A 101 -1.72 -4.50 -10.95
N ARG A 102 -1.61 -5.67 -10.32
CA ARG A 102 -0.77 -6.78 -10.76
C ARG A 102 -1.51 -8.09 -10.69
N GLY A 103 -1.12 -9.01 -11.56
CA GLY A 103 -1.61 -10.37 -11.60
C GLY A 103 -0.45 -11.35 -11.47
N VAL A 104 -0.60 -12.34 -10.59
CA VAL A 104 0.29 -13.50 -10.53
C VAL A 104 -0.55 -14.75 -10.65
N LYS A 105 -0.04 -15.78 -11.31
CA LYS A 105 -0.78 -17.03 -11.40
C LYS A 105 -0.72 -17.76 -10.07
N VAL A 106 -1.79 -18.46 -9.70
CA VAL A 106 -1.85 -19.22 -8.45
C VAL A 106 -0.78 -20.31 -8.42
N GLU A 107 -0.49 -20.95 -9.56
CA GLU A 107 0.60 -21.94 -9.71
C GLU A 107 2.01 -21.39 -9.41
N SER A 108 2.20 -20.07 -9.47
CA SER A 108 3.49 -19.43 -9.19
C SER A 108 3.72 -19.12 -7.70
N ILE A 109 2.74 -19.41 -6.85
CA ILE A 109 2.81 -19.19 -5.41
C ILE A 109 3.50 -20.39 -4.75
N GLU A 110 4.63 -20.13 -4.10
CA GLU A 110 5.38 -21.13 -3.34
C GLU A 110 4.74 -21.37 -1.97
N SER A 111 4.36 -20.30 -1.27
CA SER A 111 3.77 -20.38 0.06
C SER A 111 2.87 -19.19 0.39
N LEU A 112 1.94 -19.44 1.32
CA LEU A 112 1.00 -18.48 1.89
C LEU A 112 1.11 -18.57 3.42
N GLU A 113 1.54 -17.48 4.05
CA GLU A 113 1.53 -17.34 5.52
C GLU A 113 0.45 -16.34 5.91
N PHE A 114 -0.47 -16.75 6.79
CA PHE A 114 -1.56 -15.88 7.25
C PHE A 114 -1.18 -15.12 8.51
N ASP A 115 -1.56 -13.85 8.57
CA ASP A 115 -1.34 -12.97 9.71
C ASP A 115 -2.53 -12.00 9.88
N CYS A 116 -2.55 -11.25 10.98
CA CYS A 116 -3.55 -10.24 11.27
C CYS A 116 -2.89 -8.86 11.39
N TYR A 117 -3.40 -7.89 10.62
CA TYR A 117 -2.90 -6.52 10.62
C TYR A 117 -4.06 -5.52 10.69
N PHE A 118 -4.03 -4.64 11.71
CA PHE A 118 -5.14 -3.73 12.03
C PHE A 118 -6.51 -4.42 12.15
N GLY A 119 -6.55 -5.64 12.66
CA GLY A 119 -7.80 -6.40 12.82
C GLY A 119 -8.34 -7.02 11.53
N HIS A 120 -7.59 -6.95 10.43
CA HIS A 120 -7.90 -7.61 9.17
C HIS A 120 -6.93 -8.76 8.93
N GLN A 121 -7.44 -9.88 8.39
CA GLN A 121 -6.60 -10.97 7.95
C GLN A 121 -5.83 -10.55 6.69
N ILE A 122 -4.54 -10.88 6.67
CA ILE A 122 -3.66 -10.66 5.53
C ILE A 122 -2.91 -11.95 5.24
N ALA A 123 -2.46 -12.11 4.00
CA ALA A 123 -1.60 -13.20 3.61
C ALA A 123 -0.27 -12.64 3.08
N LYS A 124 0.83 -13.21 3.55
CA LYS A 124 2.14 -13.04 2.94
C LYS A 124 2.29 -14.11 1.88
N VAL A 125 2.33 -13.67 0.64
CA VAL A 125 2.49 -14.50 -0.56
C VAL A 125 3.98 -14.53 -0.88
N ALA A 126 4.58 -15.72 -0.91
CA ALA A 126 5.90 -15.92 -1.51
C ALA A 126 5.72 -16.57 -2.89
N LEU A 127 6.34 -15.99 -3.91
CA LEU A 127 6.39 -16.55 -5.25
C LEU A 127 7.60 -17.46 -5.40
N LEU A 128 7.47 -18.44 -6.30
CA LEU A 128 8.61 -19.25 -6.73
C LEU A 128 9.74 -18.34 -7.23
N PRO A 129 11.01 -18.68 -6.91
CA PRO A 129 12.15 -17.88 -7.34
C PRO A 129 12.17 -17.75 -8.86
N SER A 130 12.19 -16.51 -9.35
CA SER A 130 12.52 -16.21 -10.75
C SER A 130 14.03 -15.99 -10.86
N ASP A 131 14.63 -16.34 -12.00
CA ASP A 131 16.07 -16.21 -12.29
C ASP A 131 16.63 -14.78 -12.08
N THR A 132 15.77 -13.78 -11.91
CA THR A 132 16.12 -12.36 -11.75
C THR A 132 16.45 -11.93 -10.31
N GLY A 133 16.24 -12.79 -9.31
CA GLY A 133 16.62 -12.51 -7.91
C GLY A 133 15.84 -11.34 -7.25
N GLU A 134 14.71 -10.93 -7.82
CA GLU A 134 13.85 -9.90 -7.22
C GLU A 134 13.05 -10.44 -6.03
N GLN A 135 12.66 -9.53 -5.13
CA GLN A 135 11.94 -9.84 -3.90
C GLN A 135 10.62 -10.57 -4.20
N THR A 136 10.54 -11.84 -3.83
CA THR A 136 9.42 -12.74 -4.18
C THR A 136 8.26 -12.71 -3.19
N ALA A 137 8.41 -12.04 -2.05
CA ALA A 137 7.42 -12.02 -0.98
C ALA A 137 6.71 -10.67 -0.86
N PHE A 138 5.38 -10.69 -0.78
CA PHE A 138 4.54 -9.51 -0.62
C PHE A 138 3.30 -9.81 0.20
N TYR A 139 2.69 -8.77 0.79
CA TYR A 139 1.43 -8.92 1.53
C TYR A 139 0.23 -8.58 0.64
N ILE A 140 -0.86 -9.31 0.86
CA ILE A 140 -2.18 -9.04 0.29
C ILE A 140 -3.25 -9.10 1.38
N PRO A 141 -4.37 -8.37 1.22
CA PRO A 141 -5.54 -8.62 2.05
C PRO A 141 -6.05 -10.05 1.82
N TRP A 142 -6.50 -10.70 2.89
CA TRP A 142 -7.11 -12.04 2.83
C TRP A 142 -8.50 -12.01 3.47
N SER A 143 -9.37 -12.92 3.03
CA SER A 143 -10.67 -13.17 3.66
C SER A 143 -11.24 -14.49 3.16
N GLU A 144 -12.27 -15.00 3.84
CA GLU A 144 -13.07 -16.15 3.42
C GLU A 144 -13.61 -16.00 1.98
N LEU A 145 -13.86 -14.78 1.49
CA LEU A 145 -14.28 -14.55 0.11
C LEU A 145 -13.21 -15.01 -0.92
N LEU A 146 -11.93 -14.79 -0.62
CA LEU A 146 -10.84 -15.24 -1.48
C LEU A 146 -10.65 -16.76 -1.36
N GLU A 147 -10.80 -17.30 -0.16
CA GLU A 147 -10.67 -18.73 0.10
C GLU A 147 -11.76 -19.54 -0.64
N ASN A 148 -13.01 -19.10 -0.55
CA ASN A 148 -14.13 -19.71 -1.28
C ASN A 148 -13.92 -19.66 -2.81
N GLN A 149 -13.29 -18.60 -3.34
CA GLN A 149 -12.95 -18.50 -4.77
C GLN A 149 -11.89 -19.51 -5.21
N ILE A 150 -11.02 -19.96 -4.29
CA ILE A 150 -10.02 -21.02 -4.54
C ILE A 150 -10.68 -22.40 -4.43
N GLU A 151 -11.49 -22.62 -3.39
CA GLU A 151 -12.09 -23.93 -3.11
C GLU A 151 -13.13 -24.35 -4.16
N LEU A 152 -13.95 -23.42 -4.64
CA LEU A 152 -14.90 -23.68 -5.74
C LEU A 152 -14.24 -24.25 -6.98
N LYS A 153 -12.94 -24.00 -7.16
CA LYS A 153 -12.16 -24.46 -8.32
C LYS A 153 -11.54 -25.84 -8.15
N LYS A 154 -11.48 -26.39 -6.93
CA LYS A 154 -11.00 -27.78 -6.71
C LYS A 154 -12.08 -28.83 -7.01
N VAL A 155 -13.32 -28.39 -7.23
CA VAL A 155 -14.50 -29.26 -7.38
C VAL A 155 -14.89 -29.47 -8.85
N ASP A 156 -14.22 -28.80 -9.79
CA ASP A 156 -14.33 -29.00 -11.24
C ASP A 156 -13.10 -29.73 -11.81
#